data_AF-A0A957IFD7-F1
#
_entry.id   AF-A0A957IFD7-F1
#
_cell.length_a   1.000
_cell.length_b   1.000
_cell.length_c   1.000
_cell.angle_alpha   90.00
_cell.angle_beta   90.00
_cell.angle_gamma   90.00
#
_symmetry.space_group_name_H-M   'P 1'
#
loop_
_entity.id
_entity.type
_entity.pdbx_description
1 polymer ?
#
loop_
_entity_poly.entity_id
_entity_poly.type
_entity_poly.pdbx_seq_one_letter_code
_entity_poly.pdbx_strand_id
1 'polypeptide(L)'
;MSDHWIDNIIEKSQELVVNQIEEDVIAKLVEIVYIMPTSDANRRLALAASFDLLANAEYYRSVGHIGWFYCPVDDAPLLIYPYTNVCPRCALKNEFVFHEANKPKSGVIGARTSRLLAVFLQTLFIKNGRSIIVRKGVEPVDVVLLDQHHTPTAVMFAEIKAAPLVTLPLAITSQRFTEDENGVVTDVGHRITDHTALYGSELSLMLPTNPQENRRWELIPFGSKKDADDELWAYRSLLDLLESNPAFMPKYLAFWRSALASYEQKSQSGVFWLTNACGQPSPRPEDWPRRRSASGFESISDSKTSVGMDRTDDLKKATYQSLKIGAEGNPSADYHYRLGIISNIHAVRHYEAYLTSIQDIVWTRDKTASAKTAVDLPPDTPLFNLFDGIIALTQTTTRDKWVEDIFDF
;
A
#
# COMPACT_ATOMS: atom_id res chain seq x y z
N MET A 1 26.28 -16.71 20.79
CA MET A 1 24.99 -16.43 20.12
C MET A 1 24.12 -17.66 20.33
N SER A 2 22.89 -17.51 20.81
CA SER A 2 22.07 -18.66 21.24
C SER A 2 21.77 -19.61 20.08
N ASP A 3 21.97 -20.90 20.29
CA ASP A 3 21.63 -21.97 19.33
C ASP A 3 20.11 -22.10 19.05
N HIS A 4 19.28 -21.27 19.70
CA HIS A 4 17.81 -21.29 19.63
C HIS A 4 17.19 -19.96 19.14
N TRP A 5 17.91 -19.19 18.30
CA TRP A 5 17.37 -17.89 17.85
C TRP A 5 16.07 -18.03 17.06
N ILE A 6 15.98 -19.00 16.14
CA ILE A 6 14.78 -19.26 15.33
C ILE A 6 13.60 -19.62 16.24
N ASP A 7 13.80 -20.55 17.18
CA ASP A 7 12.78 -20.97 18.15
C ASP A 7 12.27 -19.79 18.97
N ASN A 8 13.17 -18.94 19.47
CA ASN A 8 12.84 -17.77 20.27
C ASN A 8 12.00 -16.74 19.49
N ILE A 9 12.30 -16.52 18.21
CA ILE A 9 11.48 -15.64 17.35
C ILE A 9 10.10 -16.25 17.10
N ILE A 10 10.04 -17.55 16.81
CA ILE A 10 8.76 -18.25 16.59
C ILE A 10 7.92 -18.26 17.88
N GLU A 11 8.50 -18.55 19.03
CA GLU A 11 7.80 -18.58 20.33
C GLU A 11 7.21 -17.20 20.67
N LYS A 12 7.96 -16.13 20.43
CA LYS A 12 7.53 -14.76 20.71
C LYS A 12 6.62 -14.15 19.64
N SER A 13 6.58 -14.72 18.43
CA SER A 13 5.67 -14.27 17.39
C SER A 13 4.22 -14.41 17.85
N GLN A 14 3.32 -13.61 17.30
CA GLN A 14 1.93 -13.52 17.75
C GLN A 14 1.00 -13.97 16.63
N GLU A 15 -0.15 -14.54 16.99
CA GLU A 15 -1.23 -14.71 16.03
C GLU A 15 -1.65 -13.35 15.46
N LEU A 16 -2.11 -13.35 14.22
CA LEU A 16 -2.63 -12.14 13.61
C LEU A 16 -3.93 -11.75 14.30
N VAL A 17 -3.96 -10.56 14.90
CA VAL A 17 -5.19 -9.99 15.44
C VAL A 17 -5.95 -9.32 14.30
N VAL A 18 -7.18 -9.77 14.05
CA VAL A 18 -8.05 -9.23 13.00
C VAL A 18 -9.48 -9.15 13.51
N ASN A 19 -10.21 -8.11 13.07
CA ASN A 19 -11.63 -8.00 13.34
C ASN A 19 -12.42 -8.81 12.29
N GLN A 20 -13.54 -9.41 12.68
CA GLN A 20 -14.37 -10.21 11.75
C GLN A 20 -14.71 -9.45 10.46
N ILE A 21 -15.07 -8.17 10.56
CA ILE A 21 -15.41 -7.37 9.38
C ILE A 21 -14.23 -7.16 8.42
N GLU A 22 -12.98 -7.13 8.94
CA GLU A 22 -11.80 -7.05 8.09
C GLU A 22 -11.60 -8.37 7.35
N GLU A 23 -11.79 -9.51 8.02
CA GLU A 23 -11.75 -10.84 7.37
C GLU A 23 -12.81 -10.97 6.30
N ASP A 24 -14.03 -10.52 6.56
CA ASP A 24 -15.15 -10.60 5.62
C ASP A 24 -14.85 -9.78 4.36
N VAL A 25 -14.32 -8.56 4.51
CA VAL A 25 -13.89 -7.72 3.38
C VAL A 25 -12.76 -8.39 2.60
N ILE A 26 -11.74 -8.93 3.28
CA ILE A 26 -10.61 -9.60 2.65
C ILE A 26 -11.08 -10.83 1.87
N ALA A 27 -11.91 -11.67 2.49
CA ALA A 27 -12.48 -12.86 1.87
C ALA A 27 -13.31 -12.48 0.64
N LYS A 28 -14.11 -11.41 0.73
CA LYS A 28 -14.93 -10.93 -0.40
C LYS A 28 -14.07 -10.42 -1.55
N LEU A 29 -13.04 -9.62 -1.25
CA LEU A 29 -12.11 -9.12 -2.25
C LEU A 29 -11.36 -10.26 -2.96
N VAL A 30 -10.90 -11.26 -2.21
CA VAL A 30 -10.24 -12.45 -2.76
C VAL A 30 -11.23 -13.27 -3.60
N GLU A 31 -12.44 -13.50 -3.11
CA GLU A 31 -13.49 -14.20 -3.86
C GLU A 31 -13.72 -13.54 -5.22
N ILE A 32 -13.97 -12.22 -5.24
CA ILE A 32 -14.21 -11.45 -6.46
C ILE A 32 -13.05 -11.63 -7.46
N VAL A 33 -11.80 -11.52 -7.01
CA VAL A 33 -10.64 -11.67 -7.90
C VAL A 33 -10.54 -13.07 -8.50
N TYR A 34 -10.84 -14.11 -7.73
CA TYR A 34 -10.77 -15.51 -8.21
C TYR A 34 -11.91 -15.91 -9.15
N ILE A 35 -13.06 -15.23 -9.10
CA ILE A 35 -14.16 -15.46 -10.05
C ILE A 35 -14.08 -14.60 -11.31
N MET A 36 -13.26 -13.54 -11.30
CA MET A 36 -13.05 -12.70 -12.48
C MET A 36 -12.35 -13.47 -13.60
N PRO A 37 -12.82 -13.38 -14.86
CA PRO A 37 -12.15 -14.02 -15.99
C PRO A 37 -10.86 -13.26 -16.34
N THR A 38 -9.74 -13.72 -15.81
CA THR A 38 -8.45 -13.03 -15.93
C THR A 38 -7.28 -14.00 -16.09
N SER A 39 -6.24 -13.61 -16.84
CA SER A 39 -4.95 -14.31 -16.84
C SER A 39 -4.26 -14.17 -15.48
N ASP A 40 -3.29 -15.03 -15.17
CA ASP A 40 -2.59 -15.03 -13.87
C ASP A 40 -1.88 -13.70 -13.60
N ALA A 41 -1.16 -13.15 -14.59
CA ALA A 41 -0.53 -11.83 -14.47
C ALA A 41 -1.56 -10.73 -14.14
N ASN A 42 -2.75 -10.80 -14.75
CA ASN A 42 -3.81 -9.86 -14.50
C ASN A 42 -4.53 -10.12 -13.16
N ARG A 43 -4.53 -11.36 -12.65
CA ARG A 43 -5.02 -11.75 -11.31
C ARG A 43 -4.15 -11.13 -10.23
N ARG A 44 -2.84 -11.24 -10.35
CA ARG A 44 -1.84 -10.60 -9.48
C ARG A 44 -2.04 -9.08 -9.35
N LEU A 45 -2.27 -8.40 -10.47
CA LEU A 45 -2.62 -6.98 -10.46
C LEU A 45 -3.98 -6.71 -9.78
N ALA A 46 -4.96 -7.59 -9.97
CA ALA A 46 -6.25 -7.47 -9.31
C ALA A 46 -6.16 -7.69 -7.80
N LEU A 47 -5.32 -8.62 -7.33
CA LEU A 47 -5.01 -8.81 -5.90
C LEU A 47 -4.35 -7.55 -5.31
N ALA A 48 -3.39 -6.96 -6.02
CA ALA A 48 -2.76 -5.70 -5.58
C ALA A 48 -3.77 -4.55 -5.49
N ALA A 49 -4.64 -4.40 -6.48
CA ALA A 49 -5.72 -3.41 -6.48
C ALA A 49 -6.73 -3.64 -5.34
N SER A 50 -7.10 -4.89 -5.09
CA SER A 50 -7.96 -5.28 -3.96
C SER A 50 -7.33 -4.92 -2.62
N PHE A 51 -6.04 -5.20 -2.44
CA PHE A 51 -5.32 -4.78 -1.23
C PHE A 51 -5.29 -3.25 -1.08
N ASP A 52 -5.14 -2.50 -2.19
CA ASP A 52 -5.24 -1.04 -2.16
C ASP A 52 -6.61 -0.56 -1.61
N LEU A 53 -7.73 -1.19 -2.01
CA LEU A 53 -9.06 -0.86 -1.46
C LEU A 53 -9.15 -1.16 0.04
N LEU A 54 -8.58 -2.28 0.48
CA LEU A 54 -8.51 -2.62 1.90
C LEU A 54 -7.70 -1.57 2.68
N ALA A 55 -6.55 -1.14 2.14
CA ALA A 55 -5.75 -0.07 2.73
C ALA A 55 -6.53 1.26 2.74
N ASN A 56 -7.32 1.54 1.71
CA ASN A 56 -8.16 2.74 1.65
C ASN A 56 -9.19 2.78 2.78
N ALA A 57 -9.85 1.66 3.10
CA ALA A 57 -10.73 1.59 4.26
C ALA A 57 -10.02 1.97 5.58
N GLU A 58 -8.76 1.56 5.74
CA GLU A 58 -7.94 1.95 6.89
C GLU A 58 -7.60 3.45 6.92
N TYR A 59 -7.37 4.08 5.76
CA TYR A 59 -7.19 5.54 5.68
C TYR A 59 -8.49 6.28 6.04
N TYR A 60 -9.63 5.78 5.58
CA TYR A 60 -10.95 6.38 5.78
C TYR A 60 -11.42 6.34 7.24
N ARG A 61 -10.91 5.42 8.06
CA ARG A 61 -11.13 5.40 9.51
C ARG A 61 -10.86 6.76 10.16
N SER A 62 -9.82 7.45 9.68
CA SER A 62 -9.38 8.74 10.20
C SER A 62 -10.15 9.96 9.67
N VAL A 63 -11.16 9.77 8.81
CA VAL A 63 -11.98 10.89 8.32
C VAL A 63 -12.58 11.65 9.50
N GLY A 64 -12.45 12.98 9.44
CA GLY A 64 -12.87 13.90 10.48
C GLY A 64 -13.57 15.12 9.90
N HIS A 65 -14.11 15.97 10.78
CA HIS A 65 -14.85 17.17 10.38
C HIS A 65 -13.97 18.21 9.68
N ILE A 66 -12.66 18.23 9.99
CA ILE A 66 -11.68 19.17 9.44
C ILE A 66 -10.91 18.55 8.28
N GLY A 67 -10.34 19.39 7.42
CA GLY A 67 -9.50 18.96 6.31
C GLY A 67 -10.26 18.72 5.01
N TRP A 68 -11.52 19.12 4.94
CA TRP A 68 -12.28 19.10 3.70
C TRP A 68 -11.84 20.24 2.78
N PHE A 69 -12.04 20.04 1.50
CA PHE A 69 -11.64 20.97 0.45
C PHE A 69 -12.80 21.19 -0.52
N TYR A 70 -13.20 22.44 -0.66
CA TYR A 70 -14.23 22.85 -1.59
C TYR A 70 -13.66 23.05 -3.00
N CYS A 71 -14.27 22.39 -3.97
CA CYS A 71 -13.94 22.50 -5.38
C CYS A 71 -15.16 23.02 -6.17
N PRO A 72 -15.15 24.28 -6.65
CA PRO A 72 -16.26 24.91 -7.37
C PRO A 72 -16.25 24.59 -8.88
N VAL A 73 -15.34 23.74 -9.35
CA VAL A 73 -15.16 23.47 -10.78
C VAL A 73 -16.45 22.90 -11.38
N ASP A 74 -16.73 23.23 -12.64
CA ASP A 74 -17.99 22.92 -13.36
C ASP A 74 -19.29 23.28 -12.59
N ASP A 75 -20.45 23.03 -13.17
CA ASP A 75 -21.75 23.29 -12.52
C ASP A 75 -22.15 22.23 -11.48
N ALA A 76 -21.17 21.57 -10.88
CA ALA A 76 -21.38 20.54 -9.86
C ALA A 76 -20.30 20.64 -8.77
N PRO A 77 -20.39 21.60 -7.84
CA PRO A 77 -19.41 21.76 -6.78
C PRO A 77 -19.33 20.54 -5.86
N LEU A 78 -18.13 20.26 -5.36
CA LEU A 78 -17.89 19.14 -4.45
C LEU A 78 -17.19 19.63 -3.17
N LEU A 79 -17.54 19.00 -2.05
CA LEU A 79 -16.66 18.95 -0.87
C LEU A 79 -15.91 17.63 -0.92
N ILE A 80 -14.59 17.70 -0.87
CA ILE A 80 -13.69 16.58 -1.07
C ILE A 80 -12.87 16.40 0.21
N TYR A 81 -12.72 15.17 0.68
CA TYR A 81 -11.73 14.80 1.69
C TYR A 81 -10.55 14.12 0.98
N PRO A 82 -9.45 14.86 0.76
CA PRO A 82 -8.41 14.40 -0.14
C PRO A 82 -7.25 13.71 0.59
N TYR A 83 -6.58 12.80 -0.12
CA TYR A 83 -5.43 12.03 0.37
C TYR A 83 -4.13 12.31 -0.41
N THR A 84 -4.16 13.18 -1.41
CA THR A 84 -2.98 13.77 -2.07
C THR A 84 -3.00 15.28 -1.89
N ASN A 85 -1.90 15.98 -2.10
CA ASN A 85 -1.79 17.43 -1.93
C ASN A 85 -2.30 18.23 -3.15
N VAL A 86 -3.18 17.63 -3.94
CA VAL A 86 -3.78 18.25 -5.13
C VAL A 86 -5.27 17.98 -5.17
N CYS A 87 -6.03 18.98 -5.61
CA CYS A 87 -7.44 18.77 -5.87
C CYS A 87 -7.61 17.65 -6.90
N PRO A 88 -8.23 16.50 -6.54
CA PRO A 88 -8.28 15.34 -7.41
C PRO A 88 -9.07 15.61 -8.69
N ARG A 89 -10.07 16.50 -8.60
CA ARG A 89 -10.88 16.90 -9.75
C ARG A 89 -10.14 17.78 -10.74
N CYS A 90 -9.42 18.79 -10.26
CA CYS A 90 -8.58 19.65 -11.10
C CYS A 90 -7.43 18.84 -11.69
N ALA A 91 -6.82 17.95 -10.90
CA ALA A 91 -5.71 17.12 -11.35
C ALA A 91 -6.10 16.27 -12.57
N LEU A 92 -7.32 15.71 -12.61
CA LEU A 92 -7.84 14.99 -13.77
C LEU A 92 -7.97 15.85 -15.04
N LYS A 93 -7.93 17.19 -14.92
CA LYS A 93 -7.88 18.16 -16.01
C LYS A 93 -6.46 18.67 -16.30
N ASN A 94 -5.44 18.16 -15.61
CA ASN A 94 -4.08 18.68 -15.57
C ASN A 94 -4.03 20.13 -15.04
N GLU A 95 -4.97 20.50 -14.18
CA GLU A 95 -4.97 21.74 -13.43
C GLU A 95 -4.55 21.45 -11.98
N PHE A 96 -3.65 22.27 -11.44
CA PHE A 96 -3.02 21.98 -10.16
C PHE A 96 -3.41 23.00 -9.13
N VAL A 97 -4.27 22.58 -8.19
CA VAL A 97 -4.64 23.36 -7.03
C VAL A 97 -4.13 22.64 -5.80
N PHE A 98 -3.17 23.27 -5.10
CA PHE A 98 -2.59 22.70 -3.91
C PHE A 98 -3.56 22.78 -2.72
N HIS A 99 -3.55 21.75 -1.91
CA HIS A 99 -4.02 21.79 -0.52
C HIS A 99 -3.24 20.74 0.28
N GLU A 100 -3.34 20.74 1.60
CA GLU A 100 -2.72 19.70 2.42
C GLU A 100 -3.58 18.41 2.40
N ALA A 101 -2.94 17.25 2.27
CA ALA A 101 -3.57 15.94 2.26
C ALA A 101 -3.89 15.46 3.68
N ASN A 102 -4.98 14.72 3.83
CA ASN A 102 -5.38 14.13 5.10
C ASN A 102 -4.86 12.70 5.25
N LYS A 103 -3.55 12.55 5.43
CA LYS A 103 -2.95 11.22 5.66
C LYS A 103 -2.79 10.92 7.15
N PRO A 104 -3.10 9.70 7.60
CA PRO A 104 -2.73 9.28 8.94
C PRO A 104 -1.21 9.30 9.13
N LYS A 105 -0.75 9.45 10.37
CA LYS A 105 0.69 9.44 10.68
C LYS A 105 1.34 8.15 10.21
N SER A 106 2.46 8.26 9.49
CA SER A 106 3.15 7.15 8.80
C SER A 106 3.43 5.93 9.69
N GLY A 107 3.82 6.14 10.95
CA GLY A 107 4.11 5.03 11.88
C GLY A 107 2.87 4.22 12.27
N VAL A 108 1.72 4.87 12.42
CA VAL A 108 0.46 4.18 12.75
C VAL A 108 -0.07 3.44 11.53
N ILE A 109 -0.12 4.12 10.37
CA ILE A 109 -0.68 3.51 9.17
C ILE A 109 0.18 2.38 8.63
N GLY A 110 1.53 2.50 8.67
CA GLY A 110 2.43 1.45 8.24
C GLY A 110 2.28 0.16 9.05
N ALA A 111 2.15 0.26 10.37
CA ALA A 111 1.92 -0.91 11.21
C ALA A 111 0.58 -1.61 10.88
N ARG A 112 -0.45 -0.82 10.58
CA ARG A 112 -1.78 -1.35 10.23
C ARG A 112 -1.81 -1.98 8.85
N THR A 113 -1.21 -1.36 7.83
CA THR A 113 -1.16 -1.92 6.47
C THR A 113 -0.26 -3.15 6.41
N SER A 114 0.85 -3.20 7.16
CA SER A 114 1.67 -4.42 7.25
C SER A 114 0.90 -5.60 7.84
N ARG A 115 0.15 -5.37 8.92
CA ARG A 115 -0.74 -6.40 9.50
C ARG A 115 -1.83 -6.82 8.52
N LEU A 116 -2.50 -5.87 7.87
CA LEU A 116 -3.54 -6.18 6.87
C LEU A 116 -2.97 -7.02 5.72
N LEU A 117 -1.74 -6.75 5.27
CA LEU A 117 -1.12 -7.54 4.20
C LEU A 117 -0.82 -8.96 4.67
N ALA A 118 -0.38 -9.15 5.92
CA ALA A 118 -0.17 -10.47 6.49
C ALA A 118 -1.48 -11.28 6.56
N VAL A 119 -2.59 -10.66 6.99
CA VAL A 119 -3.92 -11.30 6.99
C VAL A 119 -4.36 -11.61 5.56
N PHE A 120 -4.20 -10.67 4.63
CA PHE A 120 -4.54 -10.87 3.22
C PHE A 120 -3.80 -12.05 2.60
N LEU A 121 -2.49 -12.18 2.89
CA LEU A 121 -1.68 -13.33 2.48
C LEU A 121 -2.15 -14.63 3.12
N GLN A 122 -2.51 -14.63 4.41
CA GLN A 122 -3.07 -15.80 5.06
C GLN A 122 -4.34 -16.28 4.35
N THR A 123 -5.26 -15.37 4.02
CA THR A 123 -6.45 -15.70 3.24
C THR A 123 -6.09 -16.25 1.86
N LEU A 124 -5.08 -15.70 1.18
CA LEU A 124 -4.61 -16.23 -0.10
C LEU A 124 -4.01 -17.63 0.03
N PHE A 125 -3.21 -17.91 1.05
CA PHE A 125 -2.68 -19.25 1.28
C PHE A 125 -3.80 -20.26 1.48
N ILE A 126 -4.78 -19.95 2.35
CA ILE A 126 -5.96 -20.79 2.57
C ILE A 126 -6.74 -21.00 1.26
N LYS A 127 -6.98 -19.92 0.50
CA LYS A 127 -7.71 -19.97 -0.78
C LYS A 127 -7.04 -20.88 -1.81
N ASN A 128 -5.71 -20.97 -1.79
CA ASN A 128 -4.91 -21.79 -2.70
C ASN A 128 -4.55 -23.17 -2.09
N GLY A 129 -5.19 -23.57 -0.98
CA GLY A 129 -4.94 -24.87 -0.35
C GLY A 129 -3.53 -25.01 0.24
N ARG A 130 -2.87 -23.90 0.58
CA ARG A 130 -1.54 -23.87 1.17
C ARG A 130 -1.65 -23.81 2.69
N SER A 131 -1.01 -24.75 3.37
CA SER A 131 -0.96 -24.83 4.83
C SER A 131 0.18 -23.97 5.43
N ILE A 132 0.16 -22.68 5.15
CA ILE A 132 1.15 -21.72 5.67
C ILE A 132 0.56 -20.96 6.85
N ILE A 133 1.19 -21.08 8.02
CA ILE A 133 0.84 -20.32 9.21
C ILE A 133 1.52 -18.95 9.12
N VAL A 134 0.74 -17.88 9.20
CA VAL A 134 1.23 -16.50 9.18
C VAL A 134 1.14 -15.93 10.59
N ARG A 135 2.27 -15.44 11.13
CA ARG A 135 2.33 -14.83 12.46
C ARG A 135 2.97 -13.45 12.39
N LYS A 136 2.52 -12.55 13.25
CA LYS A 136 3.18 -11.27 13.48
C LYS A 136 4.52 -11.52 14.16
N GLY A 137 5.60 -11.03 13.57
CA GLY A 137 6.94 -11.17 14.12
C GLY A 137 7.18 -10.29 15.35
N VAL A 138 8.38 -10.44 15.89
CA VAL A 138 8.96 -9.54 16.90
C VAL A 138 10.25 -8.97 16.36
N GLU A 139 10.63 -7.76 16.81
CA GLU A 139 11.83 -7.11 16.30
C GLU A 139 13.02 -8.08 16.34
N PRO A 140 13.70 -8.31 15.20
CA PRO A 140 13.71 -7.43 14.04
C PRO A 140 12.91 -7.97 12.82
N VAL A 141 11.91 -8.82 13.05
CA VAL A 141 11.06 -9.47 12.02
C VAL A 141 9.65 -8.89 12.07
N ASP A 142 9.09 -8.50 10.92
CA ASP A 142 7.70 -8.03 10.83
C ASP A 142 6.70 -9.20 10.76
N VAL A 143 7.03 -10.24 9.98
CA VAL A 143 6.16 -11.40 9.77
C VAL A 143 6.96 -12.71 9.71
N VAL A 144 6.37 -13.76 10.26
CA VAL A 144 6.87 -15.13 10.22
C VAL A 144 5.90 -15.98 9.42
N LEU A 145 6.42 -16.70 8.42
CA LEU A 145 5.66 -17.72 7.67
C LEU A 145 6.21 -19.10 8.04
N LEU A 146 5.33 -20.00 8.46
CA LEU A 146 5.69 -21.36 8.87
C LEU A 146 4.95 -22.38 8.03
N ASP A 147 5.71 -23.33 7.49
CA ASP A 147 5.20 -24.53 6.85
C ASP A 147 5.73 -25.74 7.62
N GLN A 148 4.87 -26.25 8.50
CA GLN A 148 5.16 -27.41 9.36
C GLN A 148 5.03 -28.74 8.61
N HIS A 149 4.55 -28.73 7.36
CA HIS A 149 4.44 -29.94 6.54
C HIS A 149 5.71 -30.20 5.73
N HIS A 150 6.55 -29.17 5.53
CA HIS A 150 7.87 -29.32 4.96
C HIS A 150 8.84 -29.96 5.99
N THR A 151 9.72 -30.86 5.55
CA THR A 151 10.76 -31.49 6.41
C THR A 151 12.15 -31.20 5.83
N PRO A 152 13.04 -30.49 6.55
CA PRO A 152 12.82 -29.82 7.85
C PRO A 152 11.80 -28.67 7.74
N THR A 153 11.26 -28.20 8.87
CA THR A 153 10.20 -27.16 8.87
C THR A 153 10.65 -25.95 8.07
N ALA A 154 9.85 -25.51 7.10
CA ALA A 154 10.17 -24.31 6.34
C ALA A 154 9.72 -23.07 7.12
N VAL A 155 10.65 -22.13 7.33
CA VAL A 155 10.40 -20.85 7.98
C VAL A 155 10.92 -19.72 7.12
N MET A 156 10.09 -18.70 6.93
CA MET A 156 10.50 -17.45 6.31
C MET A 156 10.27 -16.29 7.28
N PHE A 157 11.31 -15.49 7.47
CA PHE A 157 11.21 -14.20 8.14
C PHE A 157 11.25 -13.09 7.10
N ALA A 158 10.32 -12.15 7.21
CA ALA A 158 10.25 -11.06 6.26
C ALA A 158 10.00 -9.71 6.92
N GLU A 159 10.54 -8.69 6.26
CA GLU A 159 10.13 -7.29 6.42
C GLU A 159 8.90 -7.03 5.55
N ILE A 160 7.92 -6.26 6.05
CA ILE A 160 6.77 -5.83 5.25
C ILE A 160 6.86 -4.34 4.93
N LYS A 161 6.65 -4.00 3.65
CA LYS A 161 6.42 -2.64 3.17
C LYS A 161 5.11 -2.55 2.40
N ALA A 162 4.05 -2.07 3.05
CA ALA A 162 2.72 -2.03 2.46
C ALA A 162 2.15 -0.60 2.48
N ALA A 163 1.82 -0.08 1.30
CA ALA A 163 1.22 1.25 1.15
C ALA A 163 0.44 1.34 -0.17
N PRO A 164 -0.71 2.04 -0.21
CA PRO A 164 -1.55 2.06 -1.38
C PRO A 164 -0.93 2.84 -2.55
N LEU A 165 -1.16 2.39 -3.78
CA LEU A 165 -0.88 3.18 -4.99
C LEU A 165 -1.80 4.39 -5.06
N VAL A 166 -3.10 4.17 -4.88
CA VAL A 166 -4.14 5.20 -4.92
C VAL A 166 -4.99 5.15 -3.67
N THR A 167 -5.32 6.33 -3.15
CA THR A 167 -6.36 6.49 -2.14
C THR A 167 -7.46 7.35 -2.71
N LEU A 168 -8.61 6.73 -2.99
CA LEU A 168 -9.73 7.44 -3.60
C LEU A 168 -10.19 8.55 -2.66
N PRO A 169 -10.40 9.78 -3.15
CA PRO A 169 -10.96 10.83 -2.33
C PRO A 169 -12.38 10.48 -1.91
N LEU A 170 -12.73 10.80 -0.66
CA LEU A 170 -14.14 10.86 -0.27
C LEU A 170 -14.71 12.19 -0.78
N ALA A 171 -15.97 12.21 -1.20
CA ALA A 171 -16.62 13.40 -1.67
C ALA A 171 -18.12 13.40 -1.40
N ILE A 172 -18.66 14.61 -1.27
CA ILE A 172 -20.10 14.88 -1.26
C ILE A 172 -20.40 16.02 -2.23
N THR A 173 -21.61 16.00 -2.80
CA THR A 173 -22.10 17.14 -3.59
C THR A 173 -22.30 18.35 -2.70
N SER A 174 -21.97 19.52 -3.22
CA SER A 174 -22.09 20.78 -2.48
C SER A 174 -22.82 21.83 -3.32
N GLN A 175 -23.40 22.80 -2.63
CA GLN A 175 -23.89 24.00 -3.27
C GLN A 175 -22.73 24.93 -3.62
N ARG A 176 -22.97 25.91 -4.51
CA ARG A 176 -22.00 26.98 -4.75
C ARG A 176 -21.81 27.79 -3.49
N PHE A 177 -20.57 27.93 -3.03
CA PHE A 177 -20.25 28.82 -1.93
C PHE A 177 -20.17 30.24 -2.48
N THR A 178 -20.80 31.17 -1.76
CA THR A 178 -20.81 32.59 -2.12
C THR A 178 -20.42 33.43 -0.92
N GLU A 179 -19.74 34.54 -1.18
CA GLU A 179 -19.37 35.53 -0.18
C GLU A 179 -19.99 36.88 -0.58
N ASP A 180 -20.58 37.56 0.40
CA ASP A 180 -21.10 38.93 0.23
C ASP A 180 -20.04 39.91 0.74
N GLU A 181 -19.42 40.63 -0.19
CA GLU A 181 -18.54 41.76 0.12
C GLU A 181 -19.21 43.06 -0.33
N ASN A 182 -19.69 43.85 0.63
CA ASN A 182 -20.34 45.15 0.41
C ASN A 182 -21.59 45.11 -0.50
N GLY A 183 -22.40 44.07 -0.40
CA GLY A 183 -23.62 43.87 -1.19
C GLY A 183 -23.39 43.22 -2.56
N VAL A 184 -22.15 42.81 -2.86
CA VAL A 184 -21.80 42.06 -4.07
C VAL A 184 -21.55 40.60 -3.68
N VAL A 185 -22.45 39.73 -4.14
CA VAL A 185 -22.31 38.28 -3.99
C VAL A 185 -21.33 37.77 -5.04
N THR A 186 -20.23 37.17 -4.59
CA THR A 186 -19.20 36.56 -5.44
C THR A 186 -19.06 35.07 -5.17
N ASP A 187 -18.79 34.30 -6.23
CA ASP A 187 -18.53 32.86 -6.11
C ASP A 187 -17.17 32.63 -5.44
N VAL A 188 -17.15 31.78 -4.42
CA VAL A 188 -15.93 31.40 -3.71
C VAL A 188 -15.12 30.42 -4.55
N GLY A 189 -13.82 30.66 -4.65
CA GLY A 189 -12.87 29.76 -5.31
C GLY A 189 -12.60 28.49 -4.50
N HIS A 190 -11.54 27.77 -4.89
CA HIS A 190 -11.03 26.64 -4.12
C HIS A 190 -10.68 27.05 -2.68
N ARG A 191 -11.15 26.30 -1.68
CA ARG A 191 -10.95 26.67 -0.27
C ARG A 191 -10.98 25.46 0.67
N ILE A 192 -10.13 25.48 1.71
CA ILE A 192 -10.21 24.54 2.83
C ILE A 192 -11.43 24.90 3.69
N THR A 193 -12.23 23.90 4.04
CA THR A 193 -13.45 24.06 4.83
C THR A 193 -13.66 22.85 5.74
N ASP A 194 -14.66 22.96 6.61
CA ASP A 194 -15.09 21.87 7.49
C ASP A 194 -16.37 21.23 6.96
N HIS A 195 -16.54 19.94 7.25
CA HIS A 195 -17.81 19.23 7.13
C HIS A 195 -18.40 19.02 8.52
N THR A 196 -19.16 20.02 8.98
CA THR A 196 -19.76 20.03 10.33
C THR A 196 -20.79 18.93 10.52
N ALA A 197 -21.44 18.47 9.44
CA ALA A 197 -22.45 17.41 9.45
C ALA A 197 -21.89 16.02 9.07
N LEU A 198 -20.59 15.75 9.24
CA LEU A 198 -19.96 14.49 8.82
C LEU A 198 -20.72 13.23 9.25
N TYR A 199 -21.12 13.19 10.52
CA TYR A 199 -21.75 11.99 11.07
C TYR A 199 -23.15 11.79 10.51
N GLY A 200 -23.38 10.61 9.93
CA GLY A 200 -24.61 10.27 9.21
C GLY A 200 -24.73 10.89 7.81
N SER A 201 -23.75 11.67 7.34
CA SER A 201 -23.72 12.13 5.96
C SER A 201 -23.28 11.01 5.03
N GLU A 202 -24.01 10.82 3.93
CA GLU A 202 -23.69 9.85 2.90
C GLU A 202 -22.45 10.31 2.10
N LEU A 203 -21.33 9.61 2.30
CA LEU A 203 -20.09 9.85 1.61
C LEU A 203 -20.01 8.99 0.35
N SER A 204 -19.36 9.53 -0.69
CA SER A 204 -19.08 8.81 -1.92
C SER A 204 -17.58 8.69 -2.17
N LEU A 205 -17.15 7.60 -2.81
CA LEU A 205 -15.82 7.51 -3.41
C LEU A 205 -15.83 8.27 -4.73
N MET A 206 -14.90 9.19 -4.91
CA MET A 206 -14.64 9.80 -6.20
C MET A 206 -13.77 8.87 -7.04
N LEU A 207 -14.38 8.14 -7.97
CA LEU A 207 -13.70 7.21 -8.86
C LEU A 207 -13.41 7.89 -10.20
N PRO A 208 -12.15 8.08 -10.61
CA PRO A 208 -11.83 8.51 -11.96
C PRO A 208 -12.27 7.44 -12.96
N THR A 209 -12.84 7.90 -14.07
CA THR A 209 -13.29 7.04 -15.17
C THR A 209 -12.20 6.96 -16.23
N ASN A 210 -12.43 6.17 -17.29
CA ASN A 210 -11.48 6.07 -18.39
C ASN A 210 -11.24 7.46 -19.01
N PRO A 211 -9.99 7.87 -19.31
CA PRO A 211 -9.69 9.14 -19.98
C PRO A 211 -10.43 9.36 -21.31
N GLN A 212 -10.89 8.28 -21.96
CA GLN A 212 -11.68 8.33 -23.20
C GLN A 212 -13.17 8.63 -22.96
N GLU A 213 -13.65 8.61 -21.72
CA GLU A 213 -15.02 8.95 -21.38
C GLU A 213 -15.21 10.47 -21.26
N ASN A 214 -16.37 10.97 -21.70
CA ASN A 214 -16.73 12.39 -21.62
C ASN A 214 -16.75 12.90 -20.17
N ARG A 215 -17.19 12.05 -19.24
CA ARG A 215 -17.12 12.32 -17.81
C ARG A 215 -15.81 11.74 -17.31
N ARG A 216 -14.96 12.53 -16.63
CA ARG A 216 -13.63 12.11 -16.14
C ARG A 216 -13.64 11.43 -14.76
N TRP A 217 -14.80 11.42 -14.08
CA TRP A 217 -14.99 10.81 -12.77
C TRP A 217 -16.47 10.56 -12.48
N GLU A 218 -16.74 9.64 -11.56
CA GLU A 218 -18.07 9.38 -11.00
C GLU A 218 -18.01 9.35 -9.46
N LEU A 219 -19.15 9.61 -8.82
CA LEU A 219 -19.31 9.41 -7.37
C LEU A 219 -19.98 8.06 -7.15
N ILE A 220 -19.29 7.17 -6.47
CA ILE A 220 -19.82 5.87 -6.06
C ILE A 220 -20.28 6.01 -4.60
N PRO A 221 -21.57 5.84 -4.29
CA PRO A 221 -22.04 5.82 -2.90
C PRO A 221 -21.24 4.79 -2.09
N PHE A 222 -20.74 5.20 -0.92
CA PHE A 222 -19.88 4.38 -0.07
C PHE A 222 -20.52 4.12 1.29
N GLY A 223 -21.13 5.14 1.87
CA GLY A 223 -21.87 5.06 3.12
C GLY A 223 -21.49 6.19 4.09
N SER A 224 -21.86 6.02 5.36
CA SER A 224 -21.77 7.08 6.35
C SER A 224 -21.02 6.63 7.61
N LYS A 225 -20.24 7.54 8.20
CA LYS A 225 -19.61 7.36 9.51
C LYS A 225 -20.63 7.76 10.59
N LYS A 226 -20.90 6.90 11.57
CA LYS A 226 -21.98 7.16 12.55
C LYS A 226 -21.59 8.16 13.64
N ASP A 227 -20.37 8.06 14.13
CA ASP A 227 -19.83 8.89 15.20
C ASP A 227 -18.28 8.82 15.22
N ALA A 228 -17.66 9.45 16.21
CA ALA A 228 -16.21 9.50 16.34
C ALA A 228 -15.57 8.13 16.61
N ASP A 229 -16.27 7.27 17.34
CA ASP A 229 -15.81 5.96 17.82
C ASP A 229 -16.10 4.84 16.79
N ASP A 230 -16.83 5.16 15.72
CA ASP A 230 -17.10 4.25 14.62
C ASP A 230 -15.86 4.02 13.73
N GLU A 231 -14.90 3.27 14.27
CA GLU A 231 -13.62 3.00 13.64
C GLU A 231 -13.68 2.00 12.49
N LEU A 232 -14.77 1.22 12.40
CA LEU A 232 -14.95 0.14 11.43
C LEU A 232 -15.91 0.51 10.29
N TRP A 233 -16.40 1.75 10.25
CA TRP A 233 -17.38 2.22 9.26
C TRP A 233 -16.96 1.94 7.82
N ALA A 234 -15.70 2.25 7.49
CA ALA A 234 -15.20 2.14 6.13
C ALA A 234 -15.08 0.69 5.65
N TYR A 235 -14.80 -0.26 6.55
CA TYR A 235 -14.79 -1.68 6.22
C TYR A 235 -16.20 -2.18 5.91
N ARG A 236 -17.20 -1.80 6.72
CA ARG A 236 -18.60 -2.14 6.46
C ARG A 236 -19.09 -1.53 5.14
N SER A 237 -18.83 -0.25 4.94
CA SER A 237 -19.11 0.47 3.68
C SER A 237 -18.47 -0.20 2.46
N LEU A 238 -17.22 -0.66 2.57
CA LEU A 238 -16.55 -1.36 1.48
C LEU A 238 -17.20 -2.73 1.22
N LEU A 239 -17.53 -3.50 2.25
CA LEU A 239 -18.22 -4.77 2.10
C LEU A 239 -19.58 -4.58 1.41
N ASP A 240 -20.40 -3.65 1.92
CA ASP A 240 -21.71 -3.32 1.36
C ASP A 240 -21.60 -2.88 -0.10
N LEU A 241 -20.59 -2.08 -0.45
CA LEU A 241 -20.35 -1.65 -1.83
C LEU A 241 -19.99 -2.83 -2.74
N LEU A 242 -19.12 -3.73 -2.28
CA LEU A 242 -18.71 -4.91 -3.05
C LEU A 242 -19.88 -5.88 -3.29
N GLU A 243 -20.81 -5.97 -2.34
CA GLU A 243 -22.00 -6.82 -2.45
C GLU A 243 -23.11 -6.20 -3.29
N SER A 244 -23.37 -4.91 -3.10
CA SER A 244 -24.49 -4.21 -3.76
C SER A 244 -24.17 -3.70 -5.17
N ASN A 245 -22.89 -3.51 -5.51
CA ASN A 245 -22.47 -2.97 -6.80
C ASN A 245 -21.39 -3.83 -7.49
N PRO A 246 -21.78 -4.93 -8.15
CA PRO A 246 -20.84 -5.81 -8.86
C PRO A 246 -20.01 -5.11 -9.96
N ALA A 247 -20.48 -3.97 -10.48
CA ALA A 247 -19.78 -3.18 -11.49
C ALA A 247 -18.64 -2.33 -10.91
N PHE A 248 -18.59 -2.13 -9.59
CA PHE A 248 -17.56 -1.30 -8.95
C PHE A 248 -16.16 -1.86 -9.16
N MET A 249 -15.92 -3.13 -8.83
CA MET A 249 -14.58 -3.72 -8.87
C MET A 249 -13.95 -3.71 -10.29
N PRO A 250 -14.67 -4.07 -11.37
CA PRO A 250 -14.13 -3.94 -12.73
C PRO A 250 -13.73 -2.50 -13.11
N LYS A 251 -14.55 -1.50 -12.75
CA LYS A 251 -14.24 -0.09 -13.01
C LYS A 251 -13.04 0.39 -12.20
N TYR A 252 -13.02 0.05 -10.91
CA TYR A 252 -11.90 0.37 -10.04
C TYR A 252 -10.60 -0.25 -10.53
N LEU A 253 -10.61 -1.52 -10.92
CA LEU A 253 -9.44 -2.20 -11.45
C LEU A 253 -8.93 -1.56 -12.75
N ALA A 254 -9.84 -1.14 -13.64
CA ALA A 254 -9.48 -0.43 -14.87
C ALA A 254 -8.78 0.90 -14.56
N PHE A 255 -9.32 1.69 -13.62
CA PHE A 255 -8.67 2.90 -13.13
C PHE A 255 -7.31 2.61 -12.49
N TRP A 256 -7.25 1.64 -11.57
CA TRP A 256 -6.04 1.29 -10.82
C TRP A 256 -4.90 0.88 -11.75
N ARG A 257 -5.18 0.11 -12.81
CA ARG A 257 -4.18 -0.25 -13.84
C ARG A 257 -3.67 0.97 -14.60
N SER A 258 -4.56 1.90 -14.96
CA SER A 258 -4.18 3.18 -15.59
C SER A 258 -3.29 4.02 -14.66
N ALA A 259 -3.61 4.01 -13.37
CA ALA A 259 -2.81 4.66 -12.32
C ALA A 259 -1.43 4.01 -12.17
N LEU A 260 -1.34 2.68 -12.17
CA LEU A 260 -0.07 1.96 -12.07
C LEU A 260 0.83 2.24 -13.27
N ALA A 261 0.28 2.17 -14.49
CA ALA A 261 1.03 2.48 -15.71
C ALA A 261 1.51 3.93 -15.73
N SER A 262 0.65 4.87 -15.31
CA SER A 262 1.03 6.28 -15.20
C SER A 262 2.13 6.51 -14.14
N TYR A 263 2.06 5.78 -13.02
CA TYR A 263 3.06 5.81 -11.95
C TYR A 263 4.43 5.34 -12.42
N GLU A 264 4.47 4.18 -13.08
CA GLU A 264 5.66 3.57 -13.66
C GLU A 264 6.35 4.50 -14.64
N GLN A 265 5.59 5.04 -15.60
CA GLN A 265 6.10 5.89 -16.67
C GLN A 265 6.41 7.31 -16.23
N LYS A 266 6.01 7.71 -15.00
CA LYS A 266 6.08 9.09 -14.50
C LYS A 266 5.42 10.08 -15.47
N SER A 267 4.30 9.69 -16.07
CA SER A 267 3.71 10.33 -17.26
C SER A 267 3.27 11.78 -17.07
N GLN A 268 3.25 12.29 -15.84
CA GLN A 268 2.73 13.63 -15.48
C GLN A 268 1.25 13.84 -15.88
N SER A 269 0.52 12.76 -16.17
CA SER A 269 -0.91 12.79 -16.52
C SER A 269 -1.77 13.12 -15.30
N GLY A 270 -3.00 13.57 -15.51
CA GLY A 270 -3.95 13.79 -14.42
C GLY A 270 -4.14 12.59 -13.50
N VAL A 271 -4.09 11.38 -14.07
CA VAL A 271 -4.17 10.11 -13.32
C VAL A 271 -2.92 9.87 -12.47
N PHE A 272 -1.73 10.20 -12.97
CA PHE A 272 -0.47 10.11 -12.19
C PHE A 272 -0.58 10.88 -10.87
N TRP A 273 -1.20 12.06 -10.89
CA TRP A 273 -1.32 12.94 -9.73
C TRP A 273 -2.35 12.50 -8.69
N LEU A 274 -3.13 11.47 -8.98
CA LEU A 274 -4.01 10.81 -8.01
C LEU A 274 -3.32 9.67 -7.29
N THR A 275 -2.13 9.27 -7.73
CA THR A 275 -1.33 8.27 -7.03
C THR A 275 -0.62 8.89 -5.82
N ASN A 276 -0.22 8.04 -4.87
CA ASN A 276 0.66 8.42 -3.76
C ASN A 276 2.12 8.68 -4.20
N ALA A 277 2.33 9.16 -5.43
CA ALA A 277 3.63 9.51 -5.99
C ALA A 277 4.22 10.77 -5.39
N CYS A 278 5.54 10.77 -5.24
CA CYS A 278 6.30 11.99 -5.00
C CYS A 278 6.55 12.74 -6.33
N GLY A 279 6.52 14.06 -6.26
CA GLY A 279 6.75 14.92 -7.42
C GLY A 279 6.06 16.27 -7.31
N GLN A 280 6.38 17.14 -8.25
CA GLN A 280 5.77 18.45 -8.43
C GLN A 280 5.25 18.55 -9.86
N PRO A 281 4.15 19.27 -10.09
CA PRO A 281 3.71 19.58 -11.45
C PRO A 281 4.81 20.24 -12.27
N SER A 282 4.82 19.98 -13.58
CA SER A 282 5.69 20.64 -14.55
C SER A 282 4.86 21.11 -15.76
N PRO A 283 4.77 22.43 -16.03
CA PRO A 283 5.34 23.52 -15.25
C PRO A 283 4.69 23.63 -13.86
N ARG A 284 5.47 24.06 -12.86
CA ARG A 284 4.96 24.27 -11.50
C ARG A 284 4.13 25.56 -11.46
N PRO A 285 2.90 25.55 -10.90
CA PRO A 285 2.12 26.76 -10.67
C PRO A 285 2.88 27.80 -9.83
N GLU A 286 2.61 29.09 -10.07
CA GLU A 286 3.29 30.20 -9.38
C GLU A 286 2.98 30.21 -7.87
N ASP A 287 1.76 29.83 -7.50
CA ASP A 287 1.23 29.76 -6.14
C ASP A 287 1.59 28.45 -5.41
N TRP A 288 2.34 27.56 -6.05
CA TRP A 288 2.69 26.28 -5.45
C TRP A 288 3.57 26.46 -4.20
N PRO A 289 3.22 25.86 -3.06
CA PRO A 289 3.84 26.21 -1.80
C PRO A 289 5.28 25.69 -1.68
N ARG A 290 6.08 26.47 -0.94
CA ARG A 290 7.41 26.08 -0.49
C ARG A 290 7.32 25.18 0.74
N ARG A 291 8.28 24.28 0.89
CA ARG A 291 8.37 23.43 2.08
C ARG A 291 8.63 24.26 3.33
N ARG A 292 7.93 23.97 4.43
CA ARG A 292 8.09 24.70 5.70
C ARG A 292 9.47 24.52 6.35
N SER A 293 10.14 23.39 6.12
CA SER A 293 11.36 22.98 6.85
C SER A 293 12.55 22.59 5.97
N ALA A 294 12.45 22.78 4.66
CA ALA A 294 13.49 22.37 3.72
C ALA A 294 13.55 23.32 2.51
N SER A 295 14.66 23.27 1.77
CA SER A 295 14.73 23.90 0.45
C SER A 295 13.79 23.19 -0.53
N GLY A 296 13.17 23.98 -1.43
CA GLY A 296 12.28 23.48 -2.47
C GLY A 296 10.78 23.62 -2.17
N PHE A 297 9.99 22.85 -2.90
CA PHE A 297 8.53 22.99 -2.97
C PHE A 297 7.81 21.73 -2.49
N GLU A 298 6.57 21.90 -2.04
CA GLU A 298 5.75 20.79 -1.59
C GLU A 298 5.55 19.75 -2.71
N SER A 299 5.32 18.51 -2.32
CA SER A 299 5.13 17.38 -3.23
C SER A 299 3.66 16.96 -3.27
N ILE A 300 3.22 16.34 -4.35
CA ILE A 300 1.82 15.89 -4.53
C ILE A 300 1.43 14.76 -3.57
N SER A 301 2.38 13.94 -3.17
CA SER A 301 2.28 13.08 -1.99
C SER A 301 3.43 13.40 -1.05
N ASP A 302 3.20 13.29 0.26
CA ASP A 302 4.31 13.35 1.21
C ASP A 302 5.35 12.27 0.87
N SER A 303 6.63 12.58 1.13
CA SER A 303 7.71 11.65 0.84
C SER A 303 7.80 10.50 1.84
N LYS A 304 6.78 10.30 2.69
CA LYS A 304 6.77 9.32 3.80
C LYS A 304 5.84 8.15 3.54
N THR A 305 4.83 8.34 2.69
CA THR A 305 3.83 7.36 2.29
C THR A 305 3.90 7.18 0.77
N SER A 306 4.94 6.49 0.29
CA SER A 306 5.06 6.13 -1.13
C SER A 306 4.53 4.72 -1.38
N VAL A 307 4.32 4.39 -2.65
CA VAL A 307 3.61 3.21 -3.13
C VAL A 307 4.36 1.91 -2.79
N GLY A 308 3.70 0.97 -2.11
CA GLY A 308 4.27 -0.33 -1.75
C GLY A 308 5.67 -0.23 -1.13
N MET A 309 6.63 -0.95 -1.72
CA MET A 309 8.04 -0.85 -1.34
C MET A 309 8.85 0.18 -2.15
N ASP A 310 8.27 0.88 -3.12
CA ASP A 310 9.00 1.69 -4.11
C ASP A 310 9.69 2.94 -3.53
N ARG A 311 9.49 3.24 -2.24
CA ARG A 311 10.23 4.31 -1.58
C ARG A 311 11.69 3.91 -1.38
N THR A 312 12.63 4.76 -1.82
CA THR A 312 14.07 4.49 -1.67
C THR A 312 14.53 4.33 -0.22
N ASP A 313 13.92 5.04 0.74
CA ASP A 313 14.16 4.86 2.18
C ASP A 313 13.70 3.48 2.67
N ASP A 314 12.54 3.01 2.19
CA ASP A 314 11.99 1.71 2.57
C ASP A 314 12.77 0.55 1.94
N LEU A 315 13.24 0.68 0.70
CA LEU A 315 14.14 -0.29 0.07
C LEU A 315 15.45 -0.47 0.83
N LYS A 316 16.07 0.64 1.25
CA LYS A 316 17.30 0.62 2.04
C LYS A 316 17.08 -0.02 3.41
N LYS A 317 15.99 0.37 4.09
CA LYS A 317 15.64 -0.19 5.40
C LYS A 317 15.35 -1.68 5.30
N ALA A 318 14.54 -2.10 4.33
CA ALA A 318 14.22 -3.51 4.12
C ALA A 318 15.47 -4.33 3.79
N THR A 319 16.36 -3.81 2.94
CA THR A 319 17.65 -4.45 2.64
C THR A 319 18.52 -4.63 3.88
N TYR A 320 18.68 -3.57 4.68
CA TYR A 320 19.41 -3.65 5.95
C TYR A 320 18.76 -4.66 6.91
N GLN A 321 17.42 -4.67 6.94
CA GLN A 321 16.65 -5.53 7.81
C GLN A 321 16.82 -7.01 7.43
N SER A 322 16.75 -7.36 6.14
CA SER A 322 17.06 -8.71 5.65
C SER A 322 18.48 -9.13 6.04
N LEU A 323 19.47 -8.25 5.86
CA LEU A 323 20.85 -8.53 6.27
C LEU A 323 20.96 -8.74 7.79
N LYS A 324 20.30 -7.92 8.60
CA LYS A 324 20.30 -8.04 10.08
C LYS A 324 19.66 -9.35 10.53
N ILE A 325 18.47 -9.68 10.02
CA ILE A 325 17.78 -10.93 10.33
C ILE A 325 18.67 -12.12 9.95
N GLY A 326 19.27 -12.08 8.76
CA GLY A 326 20.21 -13.11 8.31
C GLY A 326 21.50 -13.18 9.13
N ALA A 327 21.99 -12.07 9.67
CA ALA A 327 23.20 -12.01 10.49
C ALA A 327 22.98 -12.46 11.94
N GLU A 328 21.75 -12.40 12.42
CA GLU A 328 21.34 -12.90 13.73
C GLU A 328 20.82 -14.34 13.66
N GLY A 329 20.16 -14.72 12.56
CA GLY A 329 19.54 -16.03 12.37
C GLY A 329 20.53 -17.16 12.20
N ASN A 330 20.55 -18.13 13.12
CA ASN A 330 21.40 -19.31 12.99
C ASN A 330 20.65 -20.44 12.28
N PRO A 331 21.17 -20.99 11.17
CA PRO A 331 20.60 -22.19 10.58
C PRO A 331 20.60 -23.31 11.61
N SER A 332 19.48 -24.02 11.71
CA SER A 332 19.33 -25.22 12.53
C SER A 332 18.98 -26.38 11.61
N ALA A 333 19.35 -27.60 12.00
CA ALA A 333 18.93 -28.81 11.30
C ALA A 333 17.39 -28.97 11.27
N ASP A 334 16.70 -28.36 12.23
CA ASP A 334 15.24 -28.45 12.38
C ASP A 334 14.48 -27.52 11.42
N TYR A 335 15.16 -26.53 10.83
CA TYR A 335 14.53 -25.48 10.04
C TYR A 335 15.22 -25.23 8.70
N HIS A 336 14.42 -25.17 7.64
CA HIS A 336 14.81 -24.53 6.39
C HIS A 336 14.52 -23.03 6.46
N TYR A 337 15.55 -22.26 6.81
CA TYR A 337 15.49 -20.83 7.08
C TYR A 337 15.55 -19.98 5.80
N ARG A 338 14.65 -18.99 5.69
CA ARG A 338 14.56 -18.06 4.55
C ARG A 338 14.32 -16.62 4.96
N LEU A 339 14.75 -15.72 4.09
CA LEU A 339 14.66 -14.28 4.26
C LEU A 339 13.95 -13.63 3.07
N GLY A 340 13.14 -12.62 3.35
CA GLY A 340 12.62 -11.82 2.26
C GLY A 340 12.03 -10.48 2.64
N ILE A 341 11.53 -9.82 1.61
CA ILE A 341 10.78 -8.57 1.69
C ILE A 341 9.41 -8.84 1.08
N ILE A 342 8.35 -8.43 1.76
CA ILE A 342 6.98 -8.58 1.30
C ILE A 342 6.34 -7.22 1.10
N SER A 343 5.63 -7.03 -0.01
CA SER A 343 4.89 -5.80 -0.32
C SER A 343 3.59 -6.09 -1.08
N ASN A 344 2.67 -5.13 -1.11
CA ASN A 344 1.55 -5.17 -2.04
C ASN A 344 1.99 -4.84 -3.47
N ILE A 345 2.95 -3.92 -3.65
CA ILE A 345 3.41 -3.44 -4.97
C ILE A 345 4.93 -3.45 -4.98
N HIS A 346 5.53 -4.02 -6.03
CA HIS A 346 6.98 -4.08 -6.18
C HIS A 346 7.59 -2.67 -6.34
N ALA A 347 8.91 -2.58 -6.35
CA ALA A 347 9.62 -1.32 -6.55
C ALA A 347 9.55 -0.83 -8.01
N VAL A 348 8.35 -0.56 -8.53
CA VAL A 348 8.05 -0.29 -9.94
C VAL A 348 9.04 0.68 -10.60
N ARG A 349 9.49 1.73 -9.91
CA ARG A 349 10.38 2.75 -10.47
C ARG A 349 11.83 2.61 -10.03
N HIS A 350 12.05 1.95 -8.89
CA HIS A 350 13.34 1.96 -8.22
C HIS A 350 13.99 0.57 -8.13
N TYR A 351 13.34 -0.48 -8.64
CA TYR A 351 13.85 -1.85 -8.62
C TYR A 351 15.22 -1.95 -9.28
N GLU A 352 15.35 -1.48 -10.53
CA GLU A 352 16.61 -1.55 -11.28
C GLU A 352 17.74 -0.80 -10.57
N ALA A 353 17.43 0.37 -10.01
CA ALA A 353 18.42 1.23 -9.37
C ALA A 353 18.87 0.73 -7.99
N TYR A 354 18.00 0.02 -7.25
CA TYR A 354 18.25 -0.32 -5.84
C TYR A 354 18.32 -1.81 -5.53
N LEU A 355 17.66 -2.67 -6.31
CA LEU A 355 17.53 -4.10 -6.02
C LEU A 355 18.27 -4.97 -7.02
N THR A 356 18.27 -4.66 -8.32
CA THR A 356 18.90 -5.53 -9.35
C THR A 356 20.38 -5.82 -9.08
N SER A 357 21.13 -4.85 -8.55
CA SER A 357 22.56 -5.05 -8.26
C SER A 357 22.84 -5.86 -6.98
N ILE A 358 21.85 -6.02 -6.10
CA ILE A 358 22.02 -6.64 -4.78
C ILE A 358 21.16 -7.89 -4.58
N GLN A 359 20.13 -8.10 -5.40
CA GLN A 359 19.21 -9.24 -5.30
C GLN A 359 19.94 -10.58 -5.38
N ASP A 360 21.09 -10.59 -6.05
CA ASP A 360 21.87 -11.79 -6.32
C ASP A 360 23.06 -11.99 -5.36
N ILE A 361 23.18 -11.14 -4.33
CA ILE A 361 24.23 -11.27 -3.33
C ILE A 361 24.05 -12.57 -2.56
N VAL A 362 25.11 -13.37 -2.57
CA VAL A 362 25.31 -14.53 -1.70
C VAL A 362 26.38 -14.18 -0.69
N TRP A 363 26.15 -14.50 0.57
CA TRP A 363 27.01 -14.10 1.66
C TRP A 363 27.09 -15.18 2.76
N THR A 364 28.06 -15.03 3.65
CA THR A 364 28.26 -15.95 4.79
C THR A 364 28.91 -15.22 5.96
N ARG A 365 29.03 -15.91 7.10
CA ARG A 365 29.75 -15.46 8.28
C ARG A 365 31.13 -16.11 8.32
N ASP A 366 32.15 -15.32 8.05
CA ASP A 366 33.53 -15.79 8.16
C ASP A 366 33.93 -15.96 9.64
N LYS A 367 33.96 -17.21 10.10
CA LYS A 367 34.43 -17.57 11.45
C LYS A 367 35.95 -17.43 11.60
N THR A 368 36.69 -17.40 10.50
CA THR A 368 38.16 -17.27 10.50
C THR A 368 38.60 -15.80 10.63
N ALA A 369 37.71 -14.86 10.27
CA ALA A 369 37.97 -13.42 10.15
C ALA A 369 39.20 -13.08 9.28
N SER A 370 39.56 -13.98 8.35
CA SER A 370 40.78 -13.90 7.55
C SER A 370 40.57 -14.24 6.08
N ALA A 371 39.37 -14.72 5.72
CA ALA A 371 39.04 -15.07 4.35
C ALA A 371 39.02 -13.81 3.47
N LYS A 372 39.74 -13.85 2.35
CA LYS A 372 39.74 -12.76 1.35
C LYS A 372 38.88 -13.12 0.14
N THR A 373 38.70 -14.41 -0.10
CA THR A 373 37.96 -14.99 -1.21
C THR A 373 37.15 -16.19 -0.71
N ALA A 374 36.15 -16.63 -1.49
CA ALA A 374 35.32 -17.77 -1.12
C ALA A 374 36.12 -19.08 -0.97
N VAL A 375 37.25 -19.23 -1.67
CA VAL A 375 38.10 -20.43 -1.57
C VAL A 375 38.89 -20.50 -0.26
N ASP A 376 39.01 -19.39 0.46
CA ASP A 376 39.66 -19.35 1.78
C ASP A 376 38.73 -19.86 2.90
N LEU A 377 37.44 -20.01 2.60
CA LEU A 377 36.45 -20.51 3.56
C LEU A 377 36.46 -22.05 3.60
N PRO A 378 36.19 -22.66 4.77
CA PRO A 378 35.94 -24.09 4.87
C PRO A 378 34.88 -24.55 3.83
N PRO A 379 35.06 -25.70 3.16
CA PRO A 379 34.14 -26.17 2.11
C PRO A 379 32.68 -26.35 2.56
N ASP A 380 32.47 -26.57 3.85
CA ASP A 380 31.18 -26.75 4.51
C ASP A 380 30.60 -25.44 5.07
N THR A 381 31.21 -24.30 4.77
CA THR A 381 30.72 -22.99 5.21
C THR A 381 29.34 -22.72 4.61
N PRO A 382 28.30 -22.52 5.45
CA PRO A 382 26.96 -22.23 4.96
C PRO A 382 26.92 -20.93 4.16
N LEU A 383 26.26 -20.94 3.00
CA LEU A 383 26.03 -19.75 2.18
C LEU A 383 24.56 -19.36 2.24
N PHE A 384 24.29 -18.06 2.21
CA PHE A 384 22.95 -17.49 2.31
C PHE A 384 22.70 -16.52 1.17
N ASN A 385 21.48 -16.51 0.63
CA ASN A 385 21.05 -15.39 -0.19
C ASN A 385 20.85 -14.15 0.70
N LEU A 386 21.06 -12.96 0.15
CA LEU A 386 20.60 -11.73 0.81
C LEU A 386 19.06 -11.71 0.90
N PHE A 387 18.41 -12.15 -0.18
CA PHE A 387 16.97 -12.37 -0.25
C PHE A 387 16.70 -13.73 -0.87
N ASP A 388 15.93 -14.57 -0.20
CA ASP A 388 15.32 -15.75 -0.81
C ASP A 388 14.09 -15.34 -1.63
N GLY A 389 13.41 -14.26 -1.22
CA GLY A 389 12.31 -13.65 -1.98
C GLY A 389 12.17 -12.14 -1.80
N ILE A 390 12.06 -11.43 -2.91
CA ILE A 390 11.50 -10.08 -2.99
C ILE A 390 10.09 -10.24 -3.55
N ILE A 391 9.10 -10.23 -2.67
CA ILE A 391 7.74 -10.66 -2.97
C ILE A 391 6.83 -9.44 -3.01
N ALA A 392 6.10 -9.29 -4.10
CA ALA A 392 4.93 -8.44 -4.15
C ALA A 392 3.79 -9.09 -4.94
N LEU A 393 2.55 -8.69 -4.65
CA LEU A 393 1.38 -9.16 -5.40
C LEU A 393 1.55 -8.86 -6.89
N THR A 394 2.07 -7.68 -7.23
CA THR A 394 2.34 -7.28 -8.62
C THR A 394 3.50 -8.01 -9.31
N GLN A 395 4.56 -8.36 -8.59
CA GLN A 395 5.75 -9.04 -9.14
C GLN A 395 6.55 -9.68 -8.02
N THR A 396 7.05 -10.90 -8.25
CA THR A 396 7.93 -11.61 -7.33
C THR A 396 9.25 -11.92 -8.00
N THR A 397 10.35 -11.75 -7.28
CA THR A 397 11.68 -12.24 -7.64
C THR A 397 12.14 -13.16 -6.54
N THR A 398 12.46 -14.40 -6.89
CA THR A 398 12.81 -15.45 -5.92
C THR A 398 14.08 -16.16 -6.35
N ARG A 399 14.86 -16.58 -5.36
CA ARG A 399 16.03 -17.46 -5.51
C ARG A 399 15.83 -18.79 -4.79
N ASP A 400 14.64 -19.02 -4.25
CA ASP A 400 14.28 -20.21 -3.50
C ASP A 400 12.99 -20.82 -4.06
N LYS A 401 13.00 -22.16 -4.22
CA LYS A 401 11.91 -22.89 -4.85
C LYS A 401 10.64 -22.92 -4.00
N TRP A 402 10.78 -23.05 -2.68
CA TRP A 402 9.63 -23.05 -1.79
C TRP A 402 8.94 -21.69 -1.78
N VAL A 403 9.71 -20.59 -1.78
CA VAL A 403 9.17 -19.23 -1.91
C VAL A 403 8.44 -19.04 -3.23
N GLU A 404 9.00 -19.54 -4.34
CA GLU A 404 8.32 -19.52 -5.63
C GLU A 404 6.96 -20.22 -5.55
N ASP A 405 6.96 -21.44 -5.01
CA ASP A 405 5.77 -22.31 -4.97
C ASP A 405 4.67 -21.77 -4.04
N ILE A 406 5.01 -21.15 -2.91
CA ILE A 406 4.00 -20.65 -1.96
C ILE A 406 3.43 -19.28 -2.36
N PHE A 407 4.09 -18.51 -3.23
CA PHE A 407 3.66 -17.17 -3.67
C PHE A 407 3.18 -17.11 -5.13
N ASP A 408 2.96 -18.26 -5.75
CA ASP A 408 2.34 -18.37 -7.07
C ASP A 408 0.80 -18.30 -6.94
N PHE A 409 0.19 -17.11 -7.09
CA PHE A 409 -1.25 -16.86 -6.84
C PHE A 409 -2.06 -16.65 -8.12
#